data_AF-A0A1S3XTZ5-F1
#
_entry.id   AF-A0A1S3XTZ5-F1
#
_cell.length_a   1.000
_cell.length_b   1.000
_cell.length_c   1.000
_cell.angle_alpha   90.00
_cell.angle_beta   90.00
_cell.angle_gamma   90.00
#
_symmetry.space_group_name_H-M   'P 1'
#
loop_
_entity.id
_entity.type
_entity.pdbx_description
1 polymer ?
#
loop_
_entity_poly.entity_id
_entity_poly.type
_entity_poly.pdbx_seq_one_letter_code
_entity_poly.pdbx_strand_id
1 'polypeptide(L)'
;MALAFTSSTAIHTSLSSSSYEQPKVSQLGNFQLLDQPQIPLKALNFSQRRCLVKPLNAEPKRNESIVPSATTIAAPLPEVEEKVEAADYEKLAKELENASPLEIMDKALEKFGNDIAIAFSGAEDVALIEYAHITGRPFRVFSLDTGRLNPETYQLFDAVEKHYGIRIEYMFPDAVEVQTLVRSKGLFSFYEDGHQECCRVRKVRPLRRALKGLRAWITGQRKDQSPGTRSEIPVVQVDPVFEGLDGGIGSLVKWNPVANVDGKDVWNFLRAMNVPVNSLHSKGYVSIGCEPCTRPVLPGQHEREGRWWWEDAKAKECGLHKGNIKDESVNGNGNSVVQANGSANVADIFDTKDIVTLSRPGIENLLKLEDRREPWLVVLYAPWCRFCQAMEGSYVELAEKLGGSGVKVGKFRADGEQKTFAQQELQLGSFPTILFFPKHSSQPIKYPSEKRDVDSLLAFVNALR
;
A
#
# COMPACT_ATOMS: atom_id res chain seq x y z
N MET A 1 31.14 38.39 -36.86
CA MET A 1 32.16 39.09 -37.67
C MET A 1 32.10 40.56 -37.25
N ALA A 2 33.22 41.10 -36.71
CA ALA A 2 33.47 42.49 -36.23
C ALA A 2 32.53 43.04 -35.12
N LEU A 3 32.91 43.14 -33.83
CA LEU A 3 33.90 44.01 -33.14
C LEU A 3 33.68 45.53 -33.29
N ALA A 4 33.34 46.20 -32.18
CA ALA A 4 33.94 47.46 -31.76
C ALA A 4 33.72 47.72 -30.26
N PHE A 5 34.84 48.02 -29.59
CA PHE A 5 35.00 48.38 -28.18
C PHE A 5 34.69 49.87 -27.93
N THR A 6 34.35 50.24 -26.70
CA THR A 6 34.99 51.37 -25.99
C THR A 6 34.92 51.21 -24.47
N SER A 7 36.07 51.41 -23.84
CA SER A 7 36.39 51.36 -22.42
C SER A 7 35.78 52.48 -21.57
N SER A 8 35.72 52.26 -20.25
CA SER A 8 36.11 53.29 -19.28
C SER A 8 36.63 52.67 -17.98
N THR A 9 37.52 53.43 -17.35
CA THR A 9 38.58 53.11 -16.40
C THR A 9 38.17 52.78 -14.96
N ALA A 10 39.00 51.96 -14.31
CA ALA A 10 39.01 51.64 -12.89
C ALA A 10 39.73 52.71 -12.04
N ILE A 11 39.34 52.82 -10.77
CA ILE A 11 40.08 53.47 -9.69
C ILE A 11 40.41 52.42 -8.62
N HIS A 12 41.69 52.37 -8.24
CA HIS A 12 42.30 51.56 -7.19
C HIS A 12 42.15 52.19 -5.79
N THR A 13 42.08 51.34 -4.75
CA THR A 13 42.89 51.31 -3.49
C THR A 13 42.21 50.35 -2.49
N SER A 14 42.75 49.13 -2.22
CA SER A 14 43.68 48.73 -1.13
C SER A 14 43.10 48.93 0.29
N LEU A 15 43.23 48.07 1.31
CA LEU A 15 43.85 46.78 1.61
C LEU A 15 43.46 46.50 3.09
N SER A 16 43.06 45.29 3.49
CA SER A 16 43.52 44.68 4.77
C SER A 16 42.98 43.27 4.97
N SER A 17 43.91 42.41 5.34
CA SER A 17 43.89 40.97 5.54
C SER A 17 43.23 40.49 6.84
N SER A 18 42.64 39.29 6.82
CA SER A 18 42.74 38.32 7.91
C SER A 18 42.58 36.89 7.37
N SER A 19 43.24 35.95 8.03
CA SER A 19 43.87 34.77 7.42
C SER A 19 43.31 33.44 7.95
N TYR A 20 43.56 32.36 7.18
CA TYR A 20 43.66 30.92 7.56
C TYR A 20 42.36 30.18 7.95
N GLU A 21 42.05 28.93 7.54
CA GLU A 21 42.80 27.79 6.97
C GLU A 21 41.89 26.89 6.08
N GLN A 22 42.47 26.26 5.05
CA GLN A 22 41.92 25.10 4.30
C GLN A 22 42.92 23.92 4.36
N PRO A 23 42.49 22.65 4.34
CA PRO A 23 43.39 21.53 4.12
C PRO A 23 43.49 21.11 2.64
N LYS A 24 44.71 20.66 2.32
CA LYS A 24 45.35 20.41 1.03
C LYS A 24 44.78 19.24 0.21
N VAL A 25 44.77 19.43 -1.10
CA VAL A 25 44.81 18.39 -2.15
C VAL A 25 46.25 17.94 -2.34
N SER A 26 46.47 16.64 -2.55
CA SER A 26 47.78 16.07 -2.92
C SER A 26 47.72 15.47 -4.33
N GLN A 27 48.63 15.92 -5.20
CA GLN A 27 49.03 15.27 -6.45
C GLN A 27 50.49 14.84 -6.34
N LEU A 28 50.81 13.67 -6.90
CA LEU A 28 52.05 13.18 -7.56
C LEU A 28 52.00 11.63 -7.50
N GLY A 29 52.28 10.84 -8.55
CA GLY A 29 52.89 11.15 -9.83
C GLY A 29 52.79 10.03 -10.88
N ASN A 30 53.47 10.29 -12.00
CA ASN A 30 53.53 9.57 -13.28
C ASN A 30 53.96 8.09 -13.23
N PHE A 31 53.48 7.29 -14.19
CA PHE A 31 54.30 6.27 -14.88
C PHE A 31 53.88 6.08 -16.36
N GLN A 32 54.89 5.83 -17.19
CA GLN A 32 54.94 5.83 -18.64
C GLN A 32 54.25 4.64 -19.34
N LEU A 33 53.87 4.90 -20.59
CA LEU A 33 53.39 4.01 -21.64
C LEU A 33 54.55 3.24 -22.29
N LEU A 34 54.42 1.93 -22.52
CA LEU A 34 55.18 1.19 -23.53
C LEU A 34 54.54 -0.17 -23.90
N ASP A 35 54.23 -0.27 -25.19
CA ASP A 35 54.22 -1.39 -26.14
C ASP A 35 53.61 -2.78 -25.88
N GLN A 36 52.84 -3.15 -26.91
CA GLN A 36 52.20 -4.42 -27.24
C GLN A 36 53.18 -5.41 -27.87
N PRO A 37 52.97 -6.73 -27.68
CA PRO A 37 53.29 -7.68 -28.74
C PRO A 37 52.14 -8.63 -29.08
N GLN A 38 52.00 -8.90 -30.38
CA GLN A 38 51.15 -9.92 -30.99
C GLN A 38 51.83 -11.31 -30.96
N ILE A 39 51.04 -12.34 -31.35
CA ILE A 39 51.37 -13.68 -31.93
C ILE A 39 51.18 -14.86 -30.93
N PRO A 40 50.66 -16.06 -31.32
CA PRO A 40 49.53 -16.43 -32.19
C PRO A 40 48.60 -17.54 -31.60
N LEU A 41 47.48 -17.78 -32.28
CA LEU A 41 46.51 -18.85 -31.98
C LEU A 41 47.07 -20.27 -32.26
N LYS A 42 46.95 -21.19 -31.29
CA LYS A 42 46.88 -22.65 -31.53
C LYS A 42 45.81 -23.28 -30.65
N ALA A 43 45.07 -24.18 -31.28
CA ALA A 43 43.85 -24.85 -30.84
C ALA A 43 44.02 -25.72 -29.58
N LEU A 44 42.92 -25.92 -28.84
CA LEU A 44 42.40 -27.24 -28.43
C LEU A 44 41.05 -27.14 -27.69
N ASN A 45 40.02 -27.69 -28.35
CA ASN A 45 38.87 -28.48 -27.88
C ASN A 45 38.12 -28.12 -26.58
N PHE A 46 36.93 -27.55 -26.74
CA PHE A 46 35.81 -27.75 -25.80
C PHE A 46 34.78 -28.73 -26.39
N SER A 47 34.56 -29.81 -25.65
CA SER A 47 33.54 -30.84 -25.89
C SER A 47 32.13 -30.25 -25.78
N GLN A 48 31.44 -30.11 -26.90
CA GLN A 48 30.00 -29.84 -26.95
C GLN A 48 29.24 -31.17 -26.86
N ARG A 49 28.69 -31.50 -25.69
CA ARG A 49 27.58 -32.46 -25.60
C ARG A 49 26.28 -31.75 -25.98
N ARG A 50 25.88 -31.91 -27.24
CA ARG A 50 24.49 -31.70 -27.69
C ARG A 50 23.63 -32.81 -27.09
N CYS A 51 22.59 -32.46 -26.33
CA CYS A 51 21.51 -33.39 -26.01
C CYS A 51 20.23 -32.88 -26.67
N LEU A 52 19.67 -33.75 -27.51
CA LEU A 52 18.50 -33.56 -28.35
C LEU A 52 17.24 -33.74 -27.49
N VAL A 53 16.38 -32.72 -27.39
CA VAL A 53 15.07 -32.88 -26.75
C VAL A 53 14.05 -33.23 -27.83
N LYS A 54 13.48 -34.44 -27.76
CA LYS A 54 12.30 -34.85 -28.55
C LYS A 54 11.02 -34.61 -27.74
N PRO A 55 9.91 -34.21 -28.38
CA PRO A 55 8.63 -34.00 -27.70
C PRO A 55 7.91 -35.33 -27.45
N LEU A 56 7.25 -35.48 -26.30
CA LEU A 56 6.34 -36.58 -25.99
C LEU A 56 4.90 -36.07 -26.05
N ASN A 57 4.23 -36.36 -27.16
CA ASN A 57 2.78 -36.53 -27.23
C ASN A 57 2.53 -38.02 -27.43
N ALA A 58 1.81 -38.68 -26.52
CA ALA A 58 1.17 -39.96 -26.79
C ALA A 58 0.07 -40.24 -25.73
N GLU A 59 -1.19 -40.16 -26.16
CA GLU A 59 -2.32 -40.84 -25.52
C GLU A 59 -2.14 -42.36 -25.57
N PRO A 60 -2.69 -43.14 -24.63
CA PRO A 60 -2.95 -44.55 -24.85
C PRO A 60 -4.42 -44.79 -25.22
N LYS A 61 -4.61 -45.31 -26.43
CA LYS A 61 -5.85 -45.93 -26.90
C LYS A 61 -6.16 -47.21 -26.11
N ARG A 62 -7.43 -47.28 -25.71
CA ARG A 62 -8.32 -48.43 -25.48
C ARG A 62 -7.82 -49.79 -26.01
N ASN A 63 -7.85 -50.80 -25.14
CA ASN A 63 -8.05 -52.20 -25.54
C ASN A 63 -9.14 -52.81 -24.65
N GLU A 64 -10.16 -53.37 -25.31
CA GLU A 64 -11.22 -54.18 -24.72
C GLU A 64 -10.69 -55.56 -24.34
N SER A 65 -11.13 -56.12 -23.21
CA SER A 65 -11.35 -57.57 -23.07
C SER A 65 -12.11 -57.91 -21.79
N ILE A 66 -13.38 -58.28 -21.97
CA ILE A 66 -14.07 -59.45 -21.40
C ILE A 66 -14.22 -59.52 -19.87
N VAL A 67 -15.50 -59.42 -19.47
CA VAL A 67 -16.12 -59.68 -18.16
C VAL A 67 -16.08 -61.18 -17.82
N PRO A 68 -16.03 -61.54 -16.53
CA PRO A 68 -17.11 -62.37 -16.02
C PRO A 68 -17.75 -61.79 -14.75
N SER A 69 -19.09 -61.82 -14.74
CA SER A 69 -19.94 -61.48 -13.61
C SER A 69 -19.67 -62.39 -12.43
N ALA A 70 -19.43 -61.80 -11.26
CA ALA A 70 -19.70 -62.44 -9.99
C ALA A 70 -20.43 -61.42 -9.10
N THR A 71 -21.71 -61.71 -8.89
CA THR A 71 -22.64 -60.98 -8.05
C THR A 71 -22.23 -61.16 -6.58
N THR A 72 -21.80 -60.08 -5.93
CA THR A 72 -21.71 -60.06 -4.46
C THR A 72 -22.39 -58.79 -3.97
N ILE A 73 -23.49 -59.00 -3.24
CA ILE A 73 -24.27 -57.98 -2.54
C ILE A 73 -23.37 -57.42 -1.42
N ALA A 74 -22.94 -56.16 -1.56
CA ALA A 74 -22.30 -55.41 -0.48
C ALA A 74 -23.27 -54.31 -0.03
N ALA A 75 -23.63 -54.34 1.24
CA ALA A 75 -24.44 -53.32 1.88
C ALA A 75 -23.75 -51.95 1.80
N PRO A 76 -24.50 -50.83 1.68
CA PRO A 76 -23.89 -49.51 1.66
C PRO A 76 -23.27 -49.21 3.03
N LEU A 77 -21.96 -48.97 3.05
CA LEU A 77 -21.33 -48.24 4.14
C LEU A 77 -21.94 -46.83 4.17
N PRO A 78 -22.26 -46.27 5.34
CA PRO A 78 -22.79 -44.92 5.40
C PRO A 78 -21.72 -43.95 4.89
N GLU A 79 -22.04 -43.25 3.80
CA GLU A 79 -21.38 -42.00 3.45
C GLU A 79 -21.55 -41.07 4.65
N VAL A 80 -20.46 -40.86 5.39
CA VAL A 80 -20.39 -39.78 6.36
C VAL A 80 -20.23 -38.52 5.51
N GLU A 81 -21.36 -37.95 5.09
CA GLU A 81 -21.42 -36.54 4.73
C GLU A 81 -20.98 -35.76 5.97
N GLU A 82 -19.70 -35.39 6.00
CA GLU A 82 -19.17 -34.46 6.98
C GLU A 82 -19.81 -33.10 6.69
N LYS A 83 -20.97 -32.87 7.31
CA LYS A 83 -21.61 -31.55 7.35
C LYS A 83 -20.59 -30.58 7.94
N VAL A 84 -19.98 -29.77 7.08
CA VAL A 84 -19.20 -28.61 7.49
C VAL A 84 -20.15 -27.70 8.25
N GLU A 85 -20.10 -27.75 9.58
CA GLU A 85 -20.71 -26.72 10.42
C GLU A 85 -20.15 -25.38 9.92
N ALA A 86 -21.03 -24.50 9.44
CA ALA A 86 -20.65 -23.16 9.03
C ALA A 86 -20.06 -22.45 10.26
N ALA A 87 -18.74 -22.45 10.36
CA ALA A 87 -18.04 -21.85 11.49
C ALA A 87 -18.39 -20.36 11.53
N ASP A 88 -18.93 -19.92 12.66
CA ASP A 88 -19.23 -18.51 12.90
C ASP A 88 -17.91 -17.75 13.15
N TYR A 89 -17.35 -17.20 12.07
CA TYR A 89 -16.12 -16.43 12.11
C TYR A 89 -16.28 -15.06 12.79
N GLU A 90 -17.51 -14.52 12.90
CA GLU A 90 -17.76 -13.28 13.64
C GLU A 90 -17.64 -13.51 15.15
N LYS A 91 -18.20 -14.62 15.63
CA LYS A 91 -18.02 -15.05 17.02
C LYS A 91 -16.55 -15.35 17.32
N LEU A 92 -15.88 -16.08 16.42
CA LEU A 92 -14.45 -16.40 16.57
C LEU A 92 -13.58 -15.13 16.63
N ALA A 93 -13.89 -14.12 15.82
CA ALA A 93 -13.17 -12.85 15.84
C ALA A 93 -13.29 -12.13 17.18
N LYS A 94 -14.48 -12.16 17.81
CA LYS A 94 -14.70 -11.59 19.16
C LYS A 94 -13.97 -12.38 20.25
N GLU A 95 -13.99 -13.71 20.17
CA GLU A 95 -13.27 -14.58 21.12
C GLU A 95 -11.75 -14.35 21.07
N LEU A 96 -11.20 -14.05 19.89
CA LEU A 96 -9.77 -13.84 19.67
C LEU A 96 -9.35 -12.37 19.72
N GLU A 97 -10.27 -11.43 19.98
CA GLU A 97 -9.98 -10.00 19.88
C GLU A 97 -8.83 -9.54 20.79
N ASN A 98 -8.73 -10.14 21.98
CA ASN A 98 -7.68 -9.86 22.96
C ASN A 98 -6.59 -10.94 23.02
N ALA A 99 -6.63 -11.93 22.12
CA ALA A 99 -5.61 -12.97 22.06
C ALA A 99 -4.29 -12.41 21.52
N SER A 100 -3.18 -13.01 21.94
CA SER A 100 -1.86 -12.68 21.43
C SER A 100 -1.71 -13.11 19.96
N PRO A 101 -0.82 -12.47 19.18
CA PRO A 101 -0.54 -12.90 17.80
C PRO A 101 -0.11 -14.37 17.70
N LEU A 102 0.59 -14.89 18.72
CA LEU A 102 1.03 -16.28 18.77
C LEU A 102 -0.16 -17.24 18.94
N GLU A 103 -1.11 -16.93 19.83
CA GLU A 103 -2.33 -17.74 20.01
C GLU A 103 -3.20 -17.72 18.76
N ILE A 104 -3.35 -16.56 18.12
CA ILE A 104 -4.11 -16.42 16.87
C ILE A 104 -3.44 -17.24 15.75
N MET A 105 -2.11 -17.17 15.65
CA MET A 105 -1.32 -17.94 14.69
C MET A 105 -1.46 -19.45 14.92
N ASP A 106 -1.29 -19.91 16.16
CA ASP A 106 -1.38 -21.34 16.51
C ASP A 106 -2.75 -21.90 16.15
N LYS A 107 -3.83 -21.18 16.50
CA LYS A 107 -5.20 -21.59 16.19
C LYS A 107 -5.49 -21.58 14.70
N ALA A 108 -4.95 -20.63 13.94
CA ALA A 108 -5.09 -20.59 12.49
C ALA A 108 -4.43 -21.80 11.82
N LEU A 109 -3.18 -22.09 12.18
CA LEU A 109 -2.40 -23.20 11.64
C LEU A 109 -2.98 -24.55 12.06
N GLU A 110 -3.45 -24.69 13.30
CA GLU A 110 -4.17 -25.87 13.77
C GLU A 110 -5.44 -26.15 12.95
N LYS A 111 -6.24 -25.11 12.70
CA LYS A 111 -7.55 -25.26 12.06
C LYS A 111 -7.47 -25.64 10.58
N PHE A 112 -6.49 -25.11 9.86
CA PHE A 112 -6.44 -25.24 8.39
C PHE A 112 -5.26 -26.07 7.88
N GLY A 113 -4.24 -26.34 8.70
CA GLY A 113 -3.09 -27.17 8.32
C GLY A 113 -2.44 -26.71 7.00
N ASN A 114 -2.49 -27.56 5.98
CA ASN A 114 -1.87 -27.27 4.67
C ASN A 114 -2.73 -26.36 3.76
N ASP A 115 -3.98 -26.11 4.12
CA ASP A 115 -4.93 -25.29 3.34
C ASP A 115 -4.86 -23.80 3.70
N ILE A 116 -3.91 -23.41 4.54
CA ILE A 116 -3.60 -22.02 4.90
C ILE A 116 -2.17 -21.65 4.52
N ALA A 117 -1.96 -20.41 4.10
CA ALA A 117 -0.64 -19.88 3.84
C ALA A 117 -0.48 -18.43 4.29
N ILE A 118 0.73 -18.08 4.69
CA ILE A 118 1.14 -16.73 5.07
C ILE A 118 1.48 -15.94 3.81
N ALA A 119 0.81 -14.80 3.62
CA ALA A 119 1.17 -13.84 2.59
C ALA A 119 2.32 -12.95 3.09
N PHE A 120 3.52 -13.16 2.55
CA PHE A 120 4.71 -12.40 2.91
C PHE A 120 5.05 -11.36 1.84
N SER A 121 5.15 -10.09 2.22
CA SER A 121 5.44 -8.98 1.31
C SER A 121 6.91 -8.59 1.25
N GLY A 122 7.75 -9.13 2.14
CA GLY A 122 9.17 -8.80 2.22
C GLY A 122 9.44 -7.52 3.02
N ALA A 123 8.58 -7.22 4.00
CA ALA A 123 8.67 -6.05 4.87
C ALA A 123 8.66 -6.47 6.34
N GLU A 124 8.04 -5.68 7.23
CA GLU A 124 7.93 -5.98 8.66
C GLU A 124 7.00 -7.17 8.97
N ASP A 125 6.23 -7.61 7.98
CA ASP A 125 5.35 -8.78 8.07
C ASP A 125 6.10 -10.12 8.12
N VAL A 126 7.44 -10.12 8.04
CA VAL A 126 8.29 -11.27 8.42
C VAL A 126 8.02 -11.72 9.87
N ALA A 127 7.49 -10.84 10.72
CA ALA A 127 7.04 -11.18 12.06
C ALA A 127 6.03 -12.35 12.07
N LEU A 128 5.20 -12.49 11.03
CA LEU A 128 4.26 -13.61 10.92
C LEU A 128 4.96 -14.95 10.71
N ILE A 129 6.08 -14.96 9.97
CA ILE A 129 6.88 -16.17 9.77
C ILE A 129 7.54 -16.57 11.08
N GLU A 130 8.05 -15.59 11.84
CA GLU A 130 8.61 -15.85 13.17
C GLU A 130 7.53 -16.41 14.12
N TYR A 131 6.34 -15.80 14.19
CA TYR A 131 5.24 -16.35 15.00
C TYR A 131 4.89 -17.78 14.59
N ALA A 132 4.75 -18.05 13.29
CA ALA A 132 4.48 -19.39 12.79
C ALA A 132 5.60 -20.39 13.16
N HIS A 133 6.85 -19.97 13.06
CA HIS A 133 8.00 -20.78 13.47
C HIS A 133 7.95 -21.13 14.96
N ILE A 134 7.64 -20.17 15.84
CA ILE A 134 7.53 -20.37 17.29
C ILE A 134 6.41 -21.37 17.65
N THR A 135 5.32 -21.44 16.88
CA THR A 135 4.26 -22.45 17.13
C THR A 135 4.76 -23.89 16.99
N GLY A 136 5.84 -24.12 16.24
CA GLY A 136 6.33 -25.45 15.90
C GLY A 136 5.43 -26.24 14.93
N ARG A 137 4.37 -25.63 14.40
CA ARG A 137 3.48 -26.25 13.40
C ARG A 137 4.04 -26.07 11.99
N PRO A 138 3.78 -27.01 11.06
CA PRO A 138 4.07 -26.78 9.64
C PRO A 138 3.29 -25.56 9.11
N PHE A 139 3.93 -24.75 8.28
CA PHE A 139 3.31 -23.59 7.65
C PHE A 139 3.81 -23.39 6.23
N ARG A 140 2.98 -22.73 5.41
CA ARG A 140 3.29 -22.34 4.03
C ARG A 140 3.42 -20.84 3.94
N VAL A 141 4.29 -20.37 3.05
CA VAL A 141 4.50 -18.95 2.79
C VAL A 141 4.45 -18.72 1.30
N PHE A 142 3.72 -17.68 0.87
CA PHE A 142 3.75 -17.22 -0.51
C PHE A 142 4.04 -15.72 -0.59
N SER A 143 4.68 -15.30 -1.67
CA SER A 143 5.02 -13.89 -1.91
C SER A 143 4.58 -13.46 -3.32
N LEU A 144 4.09 -12.24 -3.43
CA LEU A 144 3.70 -11.67 -4.72
C LEU A 144 4.89 -10.93 -5.35
N ASP A 145 5.60 -11.60 -6.26
CA ASP A 145 6.63 -10.94 -7.04
C ASP A 145 6.02 -10.15 -8.19
N THR A 146 5.92 -8.84 -8.00
CA THR A 146 5.38 -7.92 -9.02
C THR A 146 6.32 -7.70 -10.21
N GLY A 147 7.57 -8.17 -10.14
CA GLY A 147 8.67 -7.88 -11.06
C GLY A 147 9.22 -6.46 -10.92
N ARG A 148 8.82 -5.72 -9.87
CA ARG A 148 9.19 -4.32 -9.59
C ARG A 148 9.45 -4.09 -8.10
N LEU A 149 9.81 -5.14 -7.35
CA LEU A 149 10.20 -5.04 -5.95
C LEU A 149 11.60 -4.44 -5.84
N ASN A 150 11.94 -3.92 -4.66
CA ASN A 150 13.30 -3.46 -4.40
C ASN A 150 14.28 -4.66 -4.40
N PRO A 151 15.52 -4.50 -4.88
CA PRO A 151 16.56 -5.53 -4.75
C PRO A 151 16.73 -6.04 -3.31
N GLU A 152 16.66 -5.14 -2.32
CA GLU A 152 16.71 -5.47 -0.90
C GLU A 152 15.56 -6.39 -0.44
N THR A 153 14.41 -6.33 -1.11
CA THR A 153 13.26 -7.22 -0.82
C THR A 153 13.55 -8.65 -1.27
N TYR A 154 14.20 -8.82 -2.43
CA TYR A 154 14.65 -10.14 -2.89
C TYR A 154 15.74 -10.73 -2.00
N GLN A 155 16.68 -9.89 -1.54
CA GLN A 155 17.72 -10.30 -0.58
C GLN A 155 17.09 -10.77 0.73
N LEU A 156 16.05 -10.08 1.21
CA LEU A 156 15.32 -10.52 2.39
C LEU A 156 14.61 -11.87 2.16
N PHE A 157 13.95 -12.08 1.02
CA PHE A 157 13.32 -13.37 0.72
C PHE A 157 14.31 -14.53 0.79
N ASP A 158 15.49 -14.38 0.17
CA ASP A 158 16.56 -15.38 0.24
C ASP A 158 17.08 -15.59 1.68
N ALA A 159 17.26 -14.50 2.44
CA ALA A 159 17.67 -14.59 3.84
C ALA A 159 16.64 -15.31 4.72
N VAL A 160 15.34 -15.04 4.52
CA VAL A 160 14.23 -15.67 5.25
C VAL A 160 14.13 -17.16 4.90
N GLU A 161 14.21 -17.55 3.63
CA GLU A 161 14.22 -18.97 3.24
C GLU A 161 15.36 -19.73 3.93
N LYS A 162 16.57 -19.15 3.94
CA LYS A 162 17.75 -19.75 4.59
C LYS A 162 17.62 -19.80 6.10
N HIS A 163 17.10 -18.75 6.72
CA HIS A 163 17.00 -18.63 8.17
C HIS A 163 15.99 -19.64 8.75
N TYR A 164 14.83 -19.79 8.10
CA TYR A 164 13.75 -20.67 8.59
C TYR A 164 13.73 -22.05 7.93
N GLY A 165 14.57 -22.29 6.92
CA GLY A 165 14.57 -23.56 6.18
C GLY A 165 13.30 -23.81 5.38
N ILE A 166 12.65 -22.74 4.91
CA ILE A 166 11.39 -22.79 4.17
C ILE A 166 11.60 -22.51 2.68
N ARG A 167 10.57 -22.79 1.87
CA ARG A 167 10.49 -22.37 0.47
C ARG A 167 9.27 -21.49 0.27
N ILE A 168 9.52 -20.27 -0.20
CA ILE A 168 8.46 -19.30 -0.47
C ILE A 168 7.87 -19.60 -1.85
N GLU A 169 6.54 -19.67 -1.91
CA GLU A 169 5.79 -19.83 -3.16
C GLU A 169 5.68 -18.46 -3.86
N TYR A 170 6.50 -18.22 -4.89
CA TYR A 170 6.50 -16.94 -5.61
C TYR A 170 5.41 -16.87 -6.70
N MET A 171 4.57 -15.85 -6.63
CA MET A 171 3.47 -15.61 -7.56
C MET A 171 3.80 -14.45 -8.50
N PHE A 172 4.14 -14.77 -9.74
CA PHE A 172 4.49 -13.79 -10.78
C PHE A 172 3.25 -13.27 -11.54
N PRO A 173 3.30 -12.05 -12.10
CA PRO A 173 2.28 -11.58 -13.02
C PRO A 173 2.23 -12.36 -14.33
N ASP A 174 1.07 -12.32 -14.98
CA ASP A 174 0.95 -12.84 -16.35
C ASP A 174 1.75 -11.95 -17.32
N ALA A 175 2.66 -12.55 -18.06
CA ALA A 175 3.58 -11.83 -18.95
C ALA A 175 2.85 -11.11 -20.10
N VAL A 176 1.78 -11.71 -20.63
CA VAL A 176 1.01 -11.12 -21.74
C VAL A 176 0.26 -9.88 -21.27
N GLU A 177 -0.35 -9.93 -20.08
CA GLU A 177 -1.02 -8.77 -19.48
C GLU A 177 -0.03 -7.64 -19.16
N VAL A 178 1.13 -7.98 -18.58
CA VAL A 178 2.18 -6.99 -18.29
C VAL A 178 2.71 -6.36 -19.57
N GLN A 179 2.99 -7.17 -20.60
CA GLN A 179 3.47 -6.69 -21.89
C GLN A 179 2.46 -5.74 -22.53
N THR A 180 1.17 -6.07 -22.45
CA THR A 180 0.08 -5.23 -22.99
C THR A 180 0.03 -3.88 -22.27
N LEU A 181 0.01 -3.88 -20.94
CA LEU A 181 0.01 -2.66 -20.12
C LEU A 181 1.21 -1.76 -20.43
N VAL A 182 2.41 -2.34 -20.49
CA VAL A 182 3.65 -1.57 -20.70
C VAL A 182 3.74 -1.02 -22.12
N ARG A 183 3.27 -1.76 -23.13
CA ARG A 183 3.26 -1.28 -24.52
C ARG A 183 2.28 -0.12 -24.74
N SER A 184 1.15 -0.12 -24.04
CA SER A 184 0.14 0.93 -24.20
C SER A 184 0.42 2.17 -23.35
N LYS A 185 0.94 2.00 -22.12
CA LYS A 185 1.03 3.08 -21.12
C LYS A 185 2.44 3.28 -20.53
N GLY A 186 3.44 2.54 -21.00
CA GLY A 186 4.80 2.64 -20.49
C GLY A 186 5.01 1.95 -19.13
N LEU A 187 6.19 2.18 -18.53
CA LEU A 187 6.62 1.50 -17.31
C LEU A 187 6.16 2.18 -16.00
N PHE A 188 5.55 3.36 -16.10
CA PHE A 188 5.26 4.26 -14.98
C PHE A 188 3.85 4.89 -15.04
N SER A 189 2.91 4.27 -15.76
CA SER A 189 1.55 4.78 -15.92
C SER A 189 0.84 5.10 -14.60
N PHE A 190 1.23 4.42 -13.51
CA PHE A 190 0.67 4.63 -12.18
C PHE A 190 0.91 6.02 -11.59
N TYR A 191 1.89 6.80 -12.07
CA TYR A 191 2.05 8.19 -11.65
C TYR A 191 1.00 9.13 -12.25
N GLU A 192 0.42 8.76 -13.39
CA GLU A 192 -0.55 9.57 -14.12
C GLU A 192 -1.98 9.04 -13.90
N ASP A 193 -2.16 7.73 -14.04
CA ASP A 193 -3.46 7.05 -13.98
C ASP A 193 -3.85 6.59 -12.56
N GLY A 194 -2.93 6.69 -11.61
CA GLY A 194 -3.02 6.00 -10.32
C GLY A 194 -2.59 4.53 -10.39
N HIS A 195 -2.26 3.98 -9.22
CA HIS A 195 -1.63 2.67 -9.10
C HIS A 195 -2.55 1.48 -9.40
N GLN A 196 -3.86 1.68 -9.44
CA GLN A 196 -4.86 0.62 -9.36
C GLN A 196 -4.74 -0.37 -10.53
N GLU A 197 -4.53 0.13 -11.76
CA GLU A 197 -4.41 -0.74 -12.94
C GLU A 197 -3.13 -1.59 -12.89
N CYS A 198 -1.99 -0.96 -12.59
CA CYS A 198 -0.71 -1.65 -12.47
C CYS A 198 -0.76 -2.70 -11.35
N CYS A 199 -1.27 -2.35 -10.17
CA CYS A 199 -1.45 -3.30 -9.08
C CYS A 199 -2.47 -4.40 -9.41
N ARG A 200 -3.52 -4.12 -10.19
CA ARG A 200 -4.47 -5.14 -10.62
C ARG A 200 -3.79 -6.24 -11.43
N VAL A 201 -2.97 -5.86 -12.40
CA VAL A 201 -2.20 -6.78 -13.25
C VAL A 201 -1.09 -7.46 -12.46
N ARG A 202 -0.30 -6.69 -11.72
CA ARG A 202 0.94 -7.19 -11.10
C ARG A 202 0.77 -7.87 -9.75
N LYS A 203 -0.32 -7.58 -9.03
CA LYS A 203 -0.49 -7.99 -7.62
C LYS A 203 -1.82 -8.68 -7.37
N VAL A 204 -2.94 -8.07 -7.76
CA VAL A 204 -4.29 -8.60 -7.47
C VAL A 204 -4.58 -9.88 -8.25
N ARG A 205 -4.28 -9.92 -9.56
CA ARG A 205 -4.51 -11.11 -10.38
C ARG A 205 -3.63 -12.30 -9.95
N PRO A 206 -2.32 -12.14 -9.69
CA PRO A 206 -1.49 -13.20 -9.12
C PRO A 206 -1.97 -13.67 -7.75
N LEU A 207 -2.35 -12.75 -6.86
CA LEU A 207 -2.93 -13.11 -5.57
C LEU A 207 -4.17 -13.98 -5.73
N ARG A 208 -5.12 -13.56 -6.59
CA ARG A 208 -6.34 -14.32 -6.83
C ARG A 208 -6.06 -15.76 -7.29
N ARG A 209 -5.01 -15.98 -8.09
CA ARG A 209 -4.61 -17.33 -8.50
C ARG A 209 -4.02 -18.14 -7.33
N ALA A 210 -3.25 -17.50 -6.45
CA ALA A 210 -2.71 -18.16 -5.25
C ALA A 210 -3.84 -18.58 -4.29
N LEU A 211 -4.76 -17.66 -3.99
CA LEU A 211 -5.83 -17.87 -3.02
C LEU A 211 -6.84 -18.92 -3.45
N LYS A 212 -7.05 -19.12 -4.77
CA LYS A 212 -7.87 -20.22 -5.30
C LYS A 212 -7.40 -21.62 -4.90
N GLY A 213 -6.17 -21.77 -4.40
CA GLY A 213 -5.65 -23.03 -3.88
C GLY A 213 -5.72 -23.16 -2.35
N LEU A 214 -6.39 -22.24 -1.64
CA LEU A 214 -6.36 -22.14 -0.18
C LEU A 214 -7.77 -21.97 0.39
N ARG A 215 -8.00 -22.48 1.60
CA ARG A 215 -9.23 -22.24 2.38
C ARG A 215 -9.07 -21.06 3.35
N ALA A 216 -7.82 -20.74 3.71
CA ALA A 216 -7.51 -19.57 4.51
C ALA A 216 -6.17 -18.92 4.11
N TRP A 217 -5.97 -17.67 4.51
CA TRP A 217 -4.70 -16.97 4.36
C TRP A 217 -4.43 -16.02 5.52
N ILE A 218 -3.16 -15.78 5.79
CA ILE A 218 -2.69 -14.97 6.91
C ILE A 218 -2.00 -13.72 6.35
N THR A 219 -2.36 -12.54 6.86
CA THR A 219 -1.77 -11.26 6.40
C THR A 219 -1.26 -10.40 7.54
N GLY A 220 -0.22 -9.61 7.26
CA GLY A 220 0.41 -8.70 8.23
C GLY A 220 -0.30 -7.35 8.36
N GLN A 221 -1.60 -7.28 8.08
CA GLN A 221 -2.35 -6.03 8.23
C GLN A 221 -2.53 -5.67 9.70
N ARG A 222 -2.21 -4.43 10.06
CA ARG A 222 -2.43 -3.85 11.38
C ARG A 222 -3.36 -2.64 11.31
N LYS A 223 -4.08 -2.36 12.39
CA LYS A 223 -4.98 -1.20 12.49
C LYS A 223 -4.22 0.13 12.43
N ASP A 224 -3.02 0.18 13.00
CA ASP A 224 -2.17 1.38 13.05
C ASP A 224 -1.50 1.72 11.70
N GLN A 225 -1.49 0.80 10.73
CA GLN A 225 -0.82 0.98 9.45
C GLN A 225 -1.52 1.96 8.50
N SER A 226 -2.75 2.39 8.77
CA SER A 226 -3.42 3.36 7.91
C SER A 226 -4.51 4.12 8.65
N PRO A 227 -4.46 5.47 8.68
CA PRO A 227 -5.52 6.27 9.28
C PRO A 227 -6.82 6.06 8.49
N GLY A 228 -7.81 5.44 9.13
CA GLY A 228 -9.18 5.32 8.64
C GLY A 228 -9.50 4.17 7.66
N THR A 229 -8.54 3.58 6.94
CA THR A 229 -8.83 2.44 6.04
C THR A 229 -8.66 1.08 6.73
N ARG A 230 -7.90 1.03 7.82
CA ARG A 230 -7.53 -0.21 8.53
C ARG A 230 -7.95 -0.25 9.99
N SER A 231 -8.50 0.83 10.53
CA SER A 231 -8.87 0.96 11.94
C SER A 231 -9.85 -0.10 12.44
N GLU A 232 -10.66 -0.67 11.55
CA GLU A 232 -11.71 -1.66 11.87
C GLU A 232 -11.34 -3.10 11.46
N ILE A 233 -10.07 -3.40 11.10
CA ILE A 233 -9.71 -4.75 10.64
C ILE A 233 -9.81 -5.77 11.79
N PRO A 234 -10.63 -6.82 11.67
CA PRO A 234 -10.72 -7.89 12.67
C PRO A 234 -9.55 -8.87 12.56
N VAL A 235 -9.27 -9.57 13.67
CA VAL A 235 -8.24 -10.62 13.73
C VAL A 235 -8.56 -11.82 12.85
N VAL A 236 -9.85 -12.10 12.60
CA VAL A 236 -10.34 -13.13 11.70
C VAL A 236 -11.58 -12.59 10.99
N GLN A 237 -11.71 -12.87 9.69
CA GLN A 237 -12.93 -12.60 8.94
C GLN A 237 -13.04 -13.55 7.76
N VAL A 238 -14.25 -13.75 7.28
CA VAL A 238 -14.45 -14.24 5.91
C VAL A 238 -13.92 -13.17 4.94
N ASP A 239 -13.13 -13.56 3.94
CA ASP A 239 -12.54 -12.62 3.00
C ASP A 239 -13.63 -11.96 2.14
N PRO A 240 -13.75 -10.63 2.16
CA PRO A 240 -14.82 -9.93 1.44
C PRO A 240 -14.54 -9.75 -0.06
N VAL A 241 -13.34 -10.08 -0.55
CA VAL A 241 -12.89 -9.76 -1.92
C VAL A 241 -12.56 -11.02 -2.72
N PHE A 242 -11.95 -12.02 -2.09
CA PHE A 242 -11.41 -13.19 -2.75
C PHE A 242 -12.13 -14.46 -2.33
N GLU A 243 -12.11 -15.42 -3.24
CA GLU A 243 -12.65 -16.75 -3.05
C GLU A 243 -11.50 -17.74 -2.94
N GLY A 244 -11.73 -18.80 -2.16
CA GLY A 244 -10.77 -19.84 -1.84
C GLY A 244 -10.96 -21.09 -2.70
N LEU A 245 -10.41 -22.19 -2.20
CA LEU A 245 -10.43 -23.52 -2.83
C LEU A 245 -11.86 -24.02 -3.09
N ASP A 246 -12.76 -23.79 -2.13
CA ASP A 246 -14.14 -24.29 -2.18
C ASP A 246 -15.01 -23.49 -3.18
N GLY A 247 -14.52 -22.33 -3.65
CA GLY A 247 -15.19 -21.47 -4.62
C GLY A 247 -16.42 -20.73 -4.07
N GLY A 248 -16.75 -19.57 -4.66
CA GLY A 248 -17.92 -18.78 -4.26
C GLY A 248 -17.69 -17.88 -3.05
N ILE A 249 -18.65 -16.98 -2.82
CA ILE A 249 -18.60 -15.97 -1.77
C ILE A 249 -18.50 -16.66 -0.40
N GLY A 250 -17.50 -16.28 0.37
CA GLY A 250 -17.28 -16.77 1.73
C GLY A 250 -16.45 -18.04 1.87
N SER A 251 -15.90 -18.55 0.77
CA SER A 251 -15.03 -19.73 0.75
C SER A 251 -13.60 -19.52 1.26
N LEU A 252 -13.18 -18.28 1.51
CA LEU A 252 -11.84 -17.94 1.98
C LEU A 252 -11.91 -17.24 3.33
N VAL A 253 -11.08 -17.68 4.26
CA VAL A 253 -10.94 -17.04 5.58
C VAL A 253 -9.65 -16.26 5.66
N LYS A 254 -9.71 -15.03 6.12
CA LYS A 254 -8.56 -14.15 6.29
C LYS A 254 -8.25 -13.97 7.77
N TRP A 255 -7.00 -14.22 8.11
CA TRP A 255 -6.44 -14.07 9.46
C TRP A 255 -5.47 -12.89 9.49
N ASN A 256 -5.58 -12.04 10.51
CA ASN A 256 -4.71 -10.90 10.75
C ASN A 256 -4.18 -10.95 12.20
N PRO A 257 -3.21 -11.84 12.50
CA PRO A 257 -2.74 -12.08 13.87
C PRO A 257 -2.18 -10.84 14.57
N VAL A 258 -1.67 -9.89 13.79
CA VAL A 258 -1.08 -8.63 14.27
C VAL A 258 -2.03 -7.44 14.13
N ALA A 259 -3.34 -7.66 13.92
CA ALA A 259 -4.31 -6.58 13.70
C ALA A 259 -4.31 -5.52 14.81
N ASN A 260 -4.21 -5.96 16.06
CA ASN A 260 -4.26 -5.13 17.27
C ASN A 260 -2.86 -4.79 17.83
N VAL A 261 -1.78 -5.07 17.09
CA VAL A 261 -0.40 -4.81 17.53
C VAL A 261 0.10 -3.51 16.94
N ASP A 262 0.66 -2.64 17.78
CA ASP A 262 1.32 -1.42 17.33
C ASP A 262 2.62 -1.74 16.58
N GLY A 263 2.93 -0.97 15.55
CA GLY A 263 4.13 -1.16 14.74
C GLY A 263 5.43 -1.09 15.57
N LYS A 264 5.44 -0.32 16.66
CA LYS A 264 6.56 -0.28 17.61
C LYS A 264 6.80 -1.64 18.26
N ASP A 265 5.74 -2.34 18.62
CA ASP A 265 5.83 -3.65 19.28
C ASP A 265 6.21 -4.74 18.29
N VAL A 266 5.77 -4.66 17.04
CA VAL A 266 6.30 -5.51 15.95
C VAL A 266 7.82 -5.33 15.83
N TRP A 267 8.31 -4.10 15.84
CA TRP A 267 9.75 -3.82 15.78
C TRP A 267 10.52 -4.25 17.02
N ASN A 268 9.91 -4.17 18.20
CA ASN A 268 10.50 -4.69 19.44
C ASN A 268 10.65 -6.22 19.35
N PHE A 269 9.61 -6.90 18.90
CA PHE A 269 9.59 -8.34 18.70
C PHE A 269 10.65 -8.80 17.70
N LEU A 270 10.69 -8.21 16.49
CA LEU A 270 11.67 -8.57 15.46
C LEU A 270 13.12 -8.44 15.95
N ARG A 271 13.41 -7.37 16.72
CA ARG A 271 14.75 -7.15 17.30
C ARG A 271 15.06 -8.15 18.41
N ALA A 272 14.12 -8.42 19.30
CA ALA A 272 14.31 -9.36 20.41
C ALA A 272 14.54 -10.79 19.90
N MET A 273 13.86 -11.18 18.82
CA MET A 273 13.98 -12.50 18.20
C MET A 273 15.10 -12.59 17.16
N ASN A 274 15.85 -11.50 16.92
CA ASN A 274 16.94 -11.43 15.92
C ASN A 274 16.51 -11.90 14.51
N VAL A 275 15.29 -11.52 14.12
CA VAL A 275 14.69 -11.88 12.83
C VAL A 275 15.36 -11.08 11.71
N PRO A 276 15.71 -11.71 10.57
CA PRO A 276 16.20 -10.96 9.42
C PRO A 276 15.13 -9.98 8.91
N VAL A 277 15.51 -8.72 8.73
CA VAL A 277 14.61 -7.65 8.26
C VAL A 277 15.13 -6.98 7.00
N ASN A 278 14.23 -6.32 6.26
CA ASN A 278 14.58 -5.62 5.03
C ASN A 278 15.57 -4.48 5.33
N SER A 279 16.69 -4.44 4.61
CA SER A 279 17.73 -3.41 4.83
C SER A 279 17.28 -2.00 4.48
N LEU A 280 16.16 -1.82 3.75
CA LEU A 280 15.55 -0.51 3.55
C LEU A 280 15.04 0.13 4.83
N HIS A 281 14.72 -0.65 5.86
CA HIS A 281 14.26 -0.09 7.13
C HIS A 281 15.32 0.79 7.82
N SER A 282 16.61 0.48 7.64
CA SER A 282 17.70 1.36 8.13
C SER A 282 17.90 2.61 7.27
N LYS A 283 17.22 2.71 6.12
CA LYS A 283 17.25 3.85 5.20
C LYS A 283 15.99 4.71 5.29
N GLY A 284 15.18 4.57 6.35
CA GLY A 284 13.98 5.38 6.59
C GLY A 284 12.71 4.87 5.92
N TYR A 285 12.72 3.68 5.31
CA TYR A 285 11.52 3.05 4.80
C TYR A 285 10.76 2.38 5.95
N VAL A 286 9.60 2.90 6.31
CA VAL A 286 8.74 2.26 7.33
C VAL A 286 7.80 1.26 6.67
N SER A 287 7.03 1.68 5.66
CA SER A 287 6.21 0.78 4.83
C SER A 287 6.93 0.47 3.51
N ILE A 288 7.05 -0.81 3.15
CA ILE A 288 7.74 -1.25 1.93
C ILE A 288 6.75 -1.83 0.90
N GLY A 289 7.00 -1.56 -0.37
CA GLY A 289 6.27 -2.14 -1.50
C GLY A 289 7.15 -2.24 -2.74
N CYS A 290 6.55 -2.10 -3.93
CA CYS A 290 7.32 -1.97 -5.16
C CYS A 290 8.22 -0.73 -5.10
N GLU A 291 9.43 -0.83 -5.65
CA GLU A 291 10.43 0.25 -5.71
C GLU A 291 9.84 1.58 -6.23
N PRO A 292 9.14 1.63 -7.38
CA PRO A 292 8.72 2.92 -7.94
C PRO A 292 7.48 3.50 -7.24
N CYS A 293 6.93 2.82 -6.23
CA CYS A 293 5.73 3.25 -5.53
C CYS A 293 5.95 3.35 -4.01
N THR A 294 7.21 3.31 -3.58
CA THR A 294 7.63 3.39 -2.18
C THR A 294 8.76 4.39 -2.02
N ARG A 295 8.69 5.24 -1.00
CA ARG A 295 9.76 6.17 -0.60
C ARG A 295 9.94 6.16 0.92
N PRO A 296 11.10 6.57 1.45
CA PRO A 296 11.26 6.72 2.90
C PRO A 296 10.36 7.85 3.43
N VAL A 297 10.08 7.81 4.72
CA VAL A 297 9.33 8.85 5.43
C VAL A 297 10.25 9.62 6.38
N LEU A 298 9.94 10.89 6.60
CA LEU A 298 10.67 11.72 7.56
C LEU A 298 10.30 11.34 9.01
N PRO A 299 11.15 11.68 10.00
CA PRO A 299 10.79 11.55 11.39
C PRO A 299 9.42 12.20 11.70
N GLY A 300 8.51 11.42 12.29
CA GLY A 300 7.17 11.88 12.65
C GLY A 300 6.12 11.80 11.54
N GLN A 301 6.49 11.55 10.28
CA GLN A 301 5.52 11.27 9.20
C GLN A 301 4.88 9.90 9.39
N HIS A 302 3.62 9.76 8.96
CA HIS A 302 2.91 8.49 9.01
C HIS A 302 3.48 7.51 7.98
N GLU A 303 3.56 6.21 8.30
CA GLU A 303 4.17 5.19 7.43
C GLU A 303 3.55 5.11 6.01
N ARG A 304 2.25 5.39 5.89
CA ARG A 304 1.52 5.46 4.60
C ARG A 304 1.93 6.61 3.70
N GLU A 305 2.53 7.67 4.23
CA GLU A 305 3.01 8.80 3.42
C GLU A 305 4.19 8.41 2.50
N GLY A 306 4.82 7.27 2.78
CA GLY A 306 5.83 6.65 1.93
C GLY A 306 5.24 5.87 0.75
N ARG A 307 3.92 5.68 0.67
CA ARG A 307 3.25 4.81 -0.31
C ARG A 307 2.34 5.63 -1.21
N TRP A 308 2.48 5.46 -2.53
CA TRP A 308 1.65 6.16 -3.53
C TRP A 308 1.49 7.65 -3.21
N TRP A 309 2.61 8.30 -2.88
CA TRP A 309 2.62 9.65 -2.29
C TRP A 309 2.04 10.75 -3.19
N TRP A 310 1.88 10.46 -4.48
CA TRP A 310 1.25 11.34 -5.46
C TRP A 310 -0.28 11.19 -5.50
N GLU A 311 -0.83 10.11 -4.94
CA GLU A 311 -2.27 9.92 -4.79
C GLU A 311 -2.76 10.47 -3.45
N ASP A 312 -4.07 10.65 -3.32
CA ASP A 312 -4.67 11.10 -2.06
C ASP A 312 -4.98 9.94 -1.11
N ALA A 313 -4.98 10.25 0.19
CA ALA A 313 -5.21 9.36 1.34
C ALA A 313 -6.14 8.15 1.10
N LYS A 314 -7.39 8.42 0.67
CA LYS A 314 -8.43 7.40 0.50
C LYS A 314 -8.18 6.48 -0.69
N ALA A 315 -7.38 6.94 -1.67
CA ALA A 315 -6.99 6.14 -2.82
C ALA A 315 -5.79 5.23 -2.53
N LYS A 316 -5.01 5.47 -1.47
CA LYS A 316 -3.76 4.75 -1.14
C LYS A 316 -3.94 3.33 -0.58
N GLU A 317 -5.11 2.70 -0.76
CA GLU A 317 -5.27 1.29 -0.39
C GLU A 317 -5.00 0.34 -1.53
N CYS A 318 -4.27 -0.71 -1.19
CA CYS A 318 -3.94 -1.73 -2.15
C CYS A 318 -5.20 -2.48 -2.57
N GLY A 319 -5.31 -2.79 -3.86
CA GLY A 319 -6.38 -3.64 -4.41
C GLY A 319 -6.59 -5.00 -3.71
N LEU A 320 -5.64 -5.46 -2.87
CA LEU A 320 -5.77 -6.69 -2.08
C LEU A 320 -6.73 -6.59 -0.88
N HIS A 321 -7.08 -5.39 -0.43
CA HIS A 321 -7.80 -5.23 0.85
C HIS A 321 -8.99 -4.29 0.74
N LYS A 322 -9.44 -3.99 -0.49
CA LYS A 322 -10.50 -3.02 -0.76
C LYS A 322 -11.84 -3.36 -0.09
N GLY A 323 -12.16 -4.64 0.10
CA GLY A 323 -13.42 -5.06 0.73
C GLY A 323 -13.54 -4.73 2.22
N ASN A 324 -12.45 -4.31 2.87
CA ASN A 324 -12.51 -3.79 4.25
C ASN A 324 -12.98 -2.32 4.27
N ILE A 325 -13.00 -1.65 3.12
CA ILE A 325 -13.60 -0.34 2.95
C ILE A 325 -15.06 -0.58 2.58
N LYS A 326 -16.00 -0.18 3.44
CA LYS A 326 -17.42 -0.24 3.09
C LYS A 326 -17.70 0.76 1.95
N ASP A 327 -17.78 0.25 0.72
CA ASP A 327 -18.26 1.01 -0.44
C ASP A 327 -19.79 0.93 -0.48
N GLU A 328 -20.49 2.04 -0.22
CA GLU A 328 -21.96 2.14 -0.32
C GLU A 328 -22.43 2.28 -1.78
N SER A 329 -22.04 1.37 -2.65
CA SER A 329 -22.48 1.41 -4.05
C SER A 329 -22.81 0.06 -4.66
N VAL A 330 -23.52 -0.83 -3.94
CA VAL A 330 -24.38 -1.84 -4.59
C VAL A 330 -25.51 -2.22 -3.62
N ASN A 331 -26.74 -1.81 -3.93
CA ASN A 331 -27.92 -2.62 -3.64
C ASN A 331 -28.98 -2.34 -4.70
N GLY A 332 -29.21 -3.34 -5.54
CA GLY A 332 -30.23 -3.35 -6.59
C GLY A 332 -31.15 -4.55 -6.44
N ASN A 333 -32.40 -4.34 -6.89
CA ASN A 333 -33.59 -5.21 -6.96
C ASN A 333 -34.44 -5.36 -5.69
N GLY A 334 -35.74 -5.08 -5.68
CA GLY A 334 -36.64 -4.68 -6.77
C GLY A 334 -38.07 -4.38 -6.27
N ASN A 335 -38.83 -3.71 -7.13
CA ASN A 335 -40.27 -3.41 -7.08
C ASN A 335 -40.80 -2.57 -5.91
N SER A 336 -40.79 -1.25 -6.08
CA SER A 336 -41.95 -0.43 -5.72
C SER A 336 -42.08 0.79 -6.60
N VAL A 337 -43.35 1.09 -6.88
CA VAL A 337 -43.86 2.05 -7.84
C VAL A 337 -43.26 3.45 -7.65
N VAL A 338 -42.97 4.07 -8.78
CA VAL A 338 -42.51 5.45 -8.93
C VAL A 338 -43.44 6.40 -8.18
N GLN A 339 -42.94 7.00 -7.10
CA GLN A 339 -43.32 8.35 -6.69
C GLN A 339 -42.05 9.13 -6.38
N ALA A 340 -41.76 10.08 -7.28
CA ALA A 340 -40.72 11.07 -7.10
C ALA A 340 -41.11 12.04 -5.99
N ASN A 341 -40.41 11.95 -4.84
CA ASN A 341 -39.97 13.07 -4.00
C ASN A 341 -39.41 12.54 -2.67
N GLY A 342 -38.11 12.71 -2.45
CA GLY A 342 -37.48 12.39 -1.17
C GLY A 342 -35.98 12.21 -1.26
N SER A 343 -35.22 13.31 -1.35
CA SER A 343 -33.79 13.29 -1.05
C SER A 343 -33.63 12.93 0.43
N ALA A 344 -33.11 11.74 0.73
CA ALA A 344 -32.72 11.37 2.08
C ALA A 344 -31.63 12.35 2.57
N ASN A 345 -31.97 13.19 3.54
CA ASN A 345 -31.03 14.13 4.18
C ASN A 345 -30.00 13.32 4.98
N VAL A 346 -28.83 13.04 4.38
CA VAL A 346 -27.64 12.68 5.15
C VAL A 346 -27.28 13.92 5.99
N ALA A 347 -27.23 13.76 7.31
CA ALA A 347 -26.81 14.83 8.22
C ALA A 347 -25.43 15.35 7.81
N ASP A 348 -25.29 16.68 7.78
CA ASP A 348 -24.02 17.30 7.45
C ASP A 348 -23.04 17.15 8.63
N ILE A 349 -21.74 17.25 8.34
CA ILE A 349 -20.65 17.04 9.33
C ILE A 349 -19.81 18.30 9.46
N PHE A 350 -19.03 18.40 10.55
CA PHE A 350 -18.29 19.60 10.96
C PHE A 350 -19.20 20.80 11.28
N ASP A 351 -20.42 20.54 11.75
CA ASP A 351 -21.39 21.59 12.09
C ASP A 351 -21.13 22.17 13.47
N THR A 352 -20.27 23.20 13.54
CA THR A 352 -20.03 23.98 14.76
C THR A 352 -19.94 25.47 14.46
N LYS A 353 -20.13 26.30 15.48
CA LYS A 353 -20.07 27.77 15.36
C LYS A 353 -18.70 28.30 14.92
N ASP A 354 -17.65 27.52 15.13
CA ASP A 354 -16.26 27.90 14.88
C ASP A 354 -15.78 27.48 13.47
N ILE A 355 -16.61 26.75 12.71
CA ILE A 355 -16.34 26.31 11.34
C ILE A 355 -17.32 26.98 10.38
N VAL A 356 -16.78 27.71 9.40
CA VAL A 356 -17.58 28.42 8.40
C VAL A 356 -17.89 27.52 7.20
N THR A 357 -19.17 27.31 6.90
CA THR A 357 -19.59 26.64 5.65
C THR A 357 -19.38 27.54 4.45
N LEU A 358 -18.47 27.14 3.56
CA LEU A 358 -18.15 27.86 2.33
C LEU A 358 -19.02 27.36 1.17
N SER A 359 -19.53 28.30 0.38
CA SER A 359 -20.15 28.04 -0.91
C SER A 359 -19.10 28.08 -2.02
N ARG A 360 -19.46 27.65 -3.24
CA ARG A 360 -18.57 27.75 -4.41
C ARG A 360 -18.06 29.17 -4.64
N PRO A 361 -18.90 30.23 -4.65
CA PRO A 361 -18.41 31.61 -4.72
C PRO A 361 -17.44 31.97 -3.58
N GLY A 362 -17.66 31.44 -2.37
CA GLY A 362 -16.74 31.63 -1.25
C GLY A 362 -15.34 31.06 -1.54
N ILE A 363 -15.27 29.85 -2.07
CA ILE A 363 -13.99 29.23 -2.48
C ILE A 363 -13.35 29.96 -3.67
N GLU A 364 -14.12 30.33 -4.69
CA GLU A 364 -13.62 31.08 -5.84
C GLU A 364 -13.03 32.44 -5.41
N ASN A 365 -13.63 33.09 -4.40
CA ASN A 365 -13.05 34.29 -3.81
C ASN A 365 -11.73 34.00 -3.08
N LEU A 366 -11.64 32.88 -2.34
CA LEU A 366 -10.39 32.48 -1.70
C LEU A 366 -9.28 32.18 -2.71
N LEU A 367 -9.60 31.69 -3.91
CA LEU A 367 -8.61 31.44 -4.97
C LEU A 367 -8.17 32.73 -5.70
N LYS A 368 -9.02 33.75 -5.77
CA LYS A 368 -8.73 35.01 -6.49
C LYS A 368 -8.03 36.06 -5.64
N LEU A 369 -8.27 36.08 -4.33
CA LEU A 369 -7.73 37.10 -3.45
C LEU A 369 -6.26 36.80 -3.12
N GLU A 370 -5.35 37.67 -3.54
CA GLU A 370 -3.93 37.61 -3.15
C GLU A 370 -3.72 38.14 -1.73
N ASP A 371 -4.35 39.27 -1.40
CA ASP A 371 -4.27 39.89 -0.07
C ASP A 371 -5.60 39.75 0.69
N ARG A 372 -5.63 38.82 1.64
CA ARG A 372 -6.78 38.60 2.53
C ARG A 372 -6.47 39.08 3.95
N ARG A 373 -7.50 39.39 4.74
CA ARG A 373 -7.32 39.86 6.13
C ARG A 373 -6.78 38.76 7.04
N GLU A 374 -7.34 37.57 6.89
CA GLU A 374 -7.07 36.40 7.73
C GLU A 374 -6.80 35.20 6.81
N PRO A 375 -5.78 34.37 7.10
CA PRO A 375 -5.61 33.09 6.41
C PRO A 375 -6.75 32.13 6.72
N TRP A 376 -6.99 31.19 5.82
CA TRP A 376 -8.06 30.20 5.96
C TRP A 376 -7.52 28.77 5.95
N LEU A 377 -7.94 27.95 6.91
CA LEU A 377 -7.82 26.51 6.82
C LEU A 377 -9.18 25.94 6.38
N VAL A 378 -9.22 25.24 5.25
CA VAL A 378 -10.47 24.71 4.68
C VAL A 378 -10.38 23.21 4.48
N VAL A 379 -11.37 22.47 4.97
CA VAL A 379 -11.56 21.06 4.63
C VAL A 379 -12.51 20.92 3.43
N LEU A 380 -12.08 20.22 2.40
CA LEU A 380 -12.92 19.69 1.32
C LEU A 380 -13.43 18.32 1.77
N TYR A 381 -14.74 18.15 1.86
CA TYR A 381 -15.34 16.96 2.43
C TYR A 381 -16.60 16.50 1.69
N ALA A 382 -17.07 15.31 2.06
CA ALA A 382 -18.39 14.81 1.71
C ALA A 382 -19.06 14.19 2.95
N PRO A 383 -20.35 14.42 3.22
CA PRO A 383 -21.01 13.93 4.44
C PRO A 383 -21.02 12.40 4.60
N TRP A 384 -21.09 11.69 3.47
CA TRP A 384 -21.04 10.22 3.42
C TRP A 384 -19.62 9.65 3.57
N CYS A 385 -18.58 10.49 3.63
CA CYS A 385 -17.21 10.02 3.69
C CYS A 385 -16.80 9.64 5.12
N ARG A 386 -16.61 8.35 5.38
CA ARG A 386 -16.12 7.82 6.66
C ARG A 386 -14.82 8.46 7.16
N PHE A 387 -13.91 8.85 6.26
CA PHE A 387 -12.67 9.54 6.64
C PHE A 387 -12.91 10.97 7.13
N CYS A 388 -13.91 11.65 6.57
CA CYS A 388 -14.31 12.97 7.04
C CYS A 388 -14.99 12.85 8.40
N GLN A 389 -15.88 11.87 8.57
CA GLN A 389 -16.54 11.57 9.85
C GLN A 389 -15.52 11.21 10.93
N ALA A 390 -14.53 10.37 10.63
CA ALA A 390 -13.47 10.00 11.57
C ALA A 390 -12.60 11.19 12.01
N MET A 391 -12.43 12.19 11.14
CA MET A 391 -11.68 13.41 11.43
C MET A 391 -12.52 14.48 12.15
N GLU A 392 -13.85 14.35 12.17
CA GLU A 392 -14.78 15.39 12.63
C GLU A 392 -14.42 15.95 14.01
N GLY A 393 -14.23 15.08 15.00
CA GLY A 393 -13.87 15.49 16.35
C GLY A 393 -12.57 16.30 16.41
N SER A 394 -11.53 15.85 15.72
CA SER A 394 -10.23 16.56 15.69
C SER A 394 -10.32 17.90 14.95
N TYR A 395 -11.09 17.98 13.87
CA TYR A 395 -11.23 19.23 13.11
C TYR A 395 -12.08 20.27 13.87
N VAL A 396 -13.09 19.83 14.61
CA VAL A 396 -13.88 20.67 15.52
C VAL A 396 -13.01 21.21 16.65
N GLU A 397 -12.27 20.35 17.35
CA GLU A 397 -11.38 20.78 18.44
C GLU A 397 -10.29 21.75 17.93
N LEU A 398 -9.76 21.51 16.73
CA LEU A 398 -8.84 22.43 16.06
C LEU A 398 -9.46 23.81 15.84
N ALA A 399 -10.69 23.87 15.35
CA ALA A 399 -11.39 25.14 15.10
C ALA A 399 -11.59 25.94 16.39
N GLU A 400 -11.96 25.26 17.48
CA GLU A 400 -12.06 25.86 18.82
C GLU A 400 -10.71 26.43 19.28
N LYS A 401 -9.62 25.67 19.14
CA LYS A 401 -8.26 26.12 19.52
C LYS A 401 -7.74 27.28 18.65
N LEU A 402 -8.16 27.36 17.40
CA LEU A 402 -7.82 28.48 16.50
C LEU A 402 -8.73 29.70 16.72
N GLY A 403 -9.77 29.59 17.55
CA GLY A 403 -10.62 30.71 17.96
C GLY A 403 -9.79 31.86 18.52
N GLY A 404 -9.89 33.04 17.91
CA GLY A 404 -9.13 34.24 18.31
C GLY A 404 -7.67 34.26 17.87
N SER A 405 -7.18 33.24 17.14
CA SER A 405 -5.80 33.18 16.64
C SER A 405 -5.54 33.99 15.36
N GLY A 406 -6.60 34.56 14.76
CA GLY A 406 -6.54 35.26 13.47
C GLY A 406 -6.58 34.34 12.24
N VAL A 407 -6.76 33.03 12.42
CA VAL A 407 -6.97 32.06 11.34
C VAL A 407 -8.45 31.68 11.27
N LYS A 408 -9.06 31.72 10.09
CA LYS A 408 -10.43 31.24 9.87
C LYS A 408 -10.43 29.76 9.51
N VAL A 409 -11.37 29.02 10.07
CA VAL A 409 -11.56 27.60 9.76
C VAL A 409 -12.87 27.44 9.00
N GLY A 410 -12.82 26.71 7.89
CA GLY A 410 -13.96 26.53 7.01
C GLY A 410 -14.12 25.12 6.48
N LYS A 411 -15.32 24.82 6.01
CA LYS A 411 -15.65 23.55 5.35
C LYS A 411 -16.27 23.80 3.98
N PHE A 412 -15.93 22.99 3.00
CA PHE A 412 -16.51 23.02 1.67
C PHE A 412 -16.96 21.62 1.27
N ARG A 413 -18.27 21.46 1.08
CA ARG A 413 -18.84 20.21 0.57
C ARG A 413 -18.51 20.09 -0.91
N ALA A 414 -17.58 19.19 -1.23
CA ALA A 414 -16.98 19.08 -2.56
C ALA A 414 -17.43 17.81 -3.33
N ASP A 415 -18.54 17.18 -2.94
CA ASP A 415 -19.18 16.08 -3.67
C ASP A 415 -20.26 16.60 -4.64
N GLY A 416 -20.97 15.68 -5.31
CA GLY A 416 -22.04 16.02 -6.25
C GLY A 416 -21.57 16.95 -7.38
N GLU A 417 -22.33 18.02 -7.61
CA GLU A 417 -22.05 19.02 -8.66
C GLU A 417 -20.74 19.79 -8.44
N GLN A 418 -20.23 19.88 -7.20
CA GLN A 418 -19.01 20.61 -6.89
C GLN A 418 -17.74 19.78 -7.13
N LYS A 419 -17.87 18.46 -7.33
CA LYS A 419 -16.74 17.54 -7.44
C LYS A 419 -15.79 17.90 -8.58
N THR A 420 -16.32 18.14 -9.78
CA THR A 420 -15.51 18.46 -10.96
C THR A 420 -14.71 19.75 -10.76
N PHE A 421 -15.35 20.78 -10.20
CA PHE A 421 -14.69 22.04 -9.87
C PHE A 421 -13.57 21.82 -8.85
N ALA A 422 -13.83 21.09 -7.76
CA ALA A 422 -12.83 20.83 -6.74
C ALA A 422 -11.65 20.00 -7.25
N GLN A 423 -11.88 19.05 -8.17
CA GLN A 423 -10.82 18.27 -8.80
C GLN A 423 -9.88 19.15 -9.64
N GLN A 424 -10.45 20.09 -10.40
CA GLN A 424 -9.70 20.95 -11.33
C GLN A 424 -9.00 22.10 -10.60
N GLU A 425 -9.70 22.81 -9.72
CA GLU A 425 -9.24 24.08 -9.15
C GLU A 425 -8.62 23.92 -7.76
N LEU A 426 -8.98 22.87 -7.02
CA LEU A 426 -8.58 22.66 -5.62
C LEU A 426 -7.72 21.43 -5.40
N GLN A 427 -7.31 20.76 -6.50
CA GLN A 427 -6.49 19.54 -6.46
C GLN A 427 -7.10 18.44 -5.57
N LEU A 428 -8.44 18.34 -5.59
CA LEU A 428 -9.17 17.28 -4.90
C LEU A 428 -8.95 15.96 -5.65
N GLY A 429 -8.25 15.00 -5.07
CA GLY A 429 -8.22 13.61 -5.52
C GLY A 429 -9.07 12.70 -4.62
N SER A 430 -9.13 12.97 -3.31
CA SER A 430 -9.95 12.24 -2.36
C SER A 430 -10.34 13.05 -1.11
N PHE A 431 -11.23 12.48 -0.31
CA PHE A 431 -11.75 13.11 0.91
C PHE A 431 -11.18 12.47 2.19
N PRO A 432 -10.95 13.27 3.25
CA PRO A 432 -10.91 14.74 3.26
C PRO A 432 -9.64 15.27 2.58
N THR A 433 -9.74 16.43 1.93
CA THR A 433 -8.56 17.22 1.50
C THR A 433 -8.52 18.51 2.29
N ILE A 434 -7.38 18.86 2.86
CA ILE A 434 -7.22 20.08 3.67
C ILE A 434 -6.32 21.06 2.91
N LEU A 435 -6.81 22.30 2.77
CA LEU A 435 -6.11 23.39 2.11
C LEU A 435 -5.91 24.55 3.10
N PHE A 436 -4.70 25.11 3.12
CA PHE A 436 -4.42 26.36 3.79
C PHE A 436 -4.28 27.48 2.77
N PHE A 437 -5.07 28.53 2.91
CA PHE A 437 -5.04 29.73 2.07
C PHE A 437 -4.31 30.85 2.83
N PRO A 438 -3.05 31.17 2.46
CA PRO A 438 -2.24 32.15 3.18
C PRO A 438 -2.73 33.59 3.02
N LYS A 439 -2.29 34.48 3.90
CA LYS A 439 -2.70 35.89 3.91
C LYS A 439 -2.33 36.67 2.64
N HIS A 440 -1.17 36.37 2.07
CA HIS A 440 -0.54 37.12 0.96
C HIS A 440 -0.24 36.22 -0.25
N SER A 441 -1.13 35.26 -0.52
CA SER A 441 -1.02 34.33 -1.65
C SER A 441 -2.41 33.93 -2.12
N SER A 442 -2.62 33.90 -3.43
CA SER A 442 -3.80 33.30 -4.09
C SER A 442 -3.72 31.77 -4.17
N GLN A 443 -2.52 31.20 -4.09
CA GLN A 443 -2.30 29.76 -4.19
C GLN A 443 -2.51 29.06 -2.85
N PRO A 444 -3.44 28.07 -2.76
CA PRO A 444 -3.61 27.27 -1.57
C PRO A 444 -2.47 26.26 -1.39
N ILE A 445 -2.11 26.00 -0.14
CA ILE A 445 -1.12 25.01 0.26
C ILE A 445 -1.87 23.78 0.76
N LYS A 446 -1.73 22.66 0.05
CA LYS A 446 -2.33 21.38 0.46
C LYS A 446 -1.59 20.80 1.67
N TYR A 447 -2.34 20.37 2.68
CA TYR A 447 -1.77 19.70 3.84
C TYR A 447 -1.24 18.31 3.44
N PRO A 448 0.07 18.06 3.56
CA PRO A 448 0.70 16.90 2.91
C PRO A 448 0.67 15.61 3.74
N SER A 449 0.41 15.72 5.05
CA SER A 449 0.47 14.60 6.00
C SER A 449 -0.84 13.81 6.01
N GLU A 450 -0.77 12.54 6.39
CA GLU A 450 -1.96 11.70 6.60
C GLU A 450 -2.52 11.78 8.01
N LYS A 451 -1.75 12.34 8.95
CA LYS A 451 -2.19 12.54 10.33
C LYS A 451 -3.25 13.63 10.41
N ARG A 452 -4.42 13.28 10.91
CA ARG A 452 -5.59 14.18 11.04
C ARG A 452 -5.91 14.56 12.49
N ASP A 453 -4.98 14.30 13.42
CA ASP A 453 -5.08 14.74 14.81
C ASP A 453 -4.85 16.25 14.96
N VAL A 454 -5.34 16.78 16.08
CA VAL A 454 -5.33 18.22 16.39
C VAL A 454 -3.92 18.79 16.39
N ASP A 455 -2.96 18.07 16.98
CA ASP A 455 -1.58 18.54 17.12
C ASP A 455 -0.90 18.68 15.76
N SER A 456 -1.07 17.69 14.88
CA SER A 456 -0.52 17.70 13.52
C SER A 456 -1.11 18.84 12.68
N LEU A 457 -2.42 19.07 12.79
CA LEU A 457 -3.09 20.16 12.06
C LEU A 457 -2.71 21.55 12.61
N LEU A 458 -2.60 21.70 13.94
CA LEU A 458 -2.11 22.93 14.56
C LEU A 458 -0.67 23.24 14.16
N ALA A 459 0.21 22.23 14.16
CA ALA A 459 1.60 22.40 13.75
C ALA A 459 1.69 22.91 12.30
N PHE A 460 0.87 22.36 11.40
CA PHE A 460 0.79 22.82 10.02
C PHE A 460 0.32 24.27 9.90
N VAL A 461 -0.77 24.64 10.59
CA VAL A 461 -1.28 26.02 10.58
C VAL A 461 -0.26 26.99 11.17
N ASN A 462 0.37 26.65 12.29
CA ASN A 462 1.36 27.49 12.96
C ASN A 462 2.62 27.69 12.12
N ALA A 463 2.98 26.72 11.29
CA ALA A 463 4.12 26.84 10.38
C ALA A 463 3.85 27.77 9.17
N LEU A 464 2.59 28.05 8.86
CA LEU A 464 2.18 28.77 7.65
C LEU A 464 1.48 30.11 7.89
N ARG A 465 1.00 30.38 9.11
CA ARG A 465 0.20 31.57 9.45
C ARG A 465 1.00 32.85 9.63
#